data_AF-A0A447MUK9-F1
#
_entry.id   AF-A0A447MUK9-F1
#
_cell.length_a   1.000
_cell.length_b   1.000
_cell.length_c   1.000
_cell.angle_alpha   90.00
_cell.angle_beta   90.00
_cell.angle_gamma   90.00
#
_symmetry.space_group_name_H-M   'P 1'
#
loop_
_entity.id
_entity.type
_entity.pdbx_description
1 polymer ?
#
loop_
_entity_poly.entity_id
_entity_poly.type
_entity_poly.pdbx_seq_one_letter_code
_entity_poly.pdbx_strand_id
1 'polypeptide(L)'
;MRRPRVWGNHFTARVAPTAINQWLSGFFSRDVQLRWVGPQLTRRVKRHNAVPLGFADGYPYLLTNEASLRDLQQRCPAGVQMEQFRPNLVVSGVAAWEEDSWKVLRIGDVIFDVVKPCSRCIFTTVSPEKGQKHPSGEPLATLQAFRTAQDNGDVDFGQNLIARNSGVIRVGDEVEILATAPAKAYGATTLDDSVTPEKHPDGSVTIDWQGQTFCGNNQQVLLEQLENQGIRIPYSCRAGICGCCRIRLLEGEVSPLKKSAMGDDGTILSCSCVPKTALRLEN
;
A
#
# COMPACT_ATOMS: atom_id res chain seq x y z
N MET A 1 5.21 7.45 26.75
CA MET A 1 5.46 6.72 25.47
C MET A 1 4.24 6.86 24.56
N ARG A 2 4.39 7.33 23.32
CA ARG A 2 3.27 7.37 22.34
C ARG A 2 2.86 5.94 21.94
N ARG A 3 1.55 5.68 21.88
CA ARG A 3 1.00 4.42 21.36
C ARG A 3 1.23 4.34 19.85
N PRO A 4 1.60 3.18 19.29
CA PRO A 4 1.68 3.02 17.84
C PRO A 4 0.32 3.28 17.19
N ARG A 5 0.37 3.84 15.98
CA ARG A 5 -0.78 4.11 15.13
C ARG A 5 -0.56 3.48 13.76
N VAL A 6 -1.46 2.60 13.33
CA VAL A 6 -1.45 1.99 11.99
C VAL A 6 -2.83 2.21 11.37
N TRP A 7 -2.88 2.86 10.20
CA TRP A 7 -4.13 3.23 9.52
C TRP A 7 -5.14 3.94 10.44
N GLY A 8 -4.65 4.86 11.28
CA GLY A 8 -5.47 5.59 12.27
C GLY A 8 -5.76 4.84 13.57
N ASN A 9 -5.62 3.51 13.59
CA ASN A 9 -5.91 2.68 14.76
C ASN A 9 -4.76 2.69 15.77
N HIS A 10 -5.10 2.98 17.03
CA HIS A 10 -4.14 2.93 18.14
C HIS A 10 -4.24 1.58 18.84
N PHE A 11 -3.11 1.00 19.18
CA PHE A 11 -3.05 -0.28 19.87
C PHE A 11 -1.81 -0.36 20.75
N THR A 12 -1.72 -1.40 21.56
CA THR A 12 -0.56 -1.63 22.42
C THR A 12 0.54 -2.31 21.61
N ALA A 13 1.77 -1.87 21.81
CA ALA A 13 2.96 -2.56 21.34
C ALA A 13 4.11 -2.30 22.31
N ARG A 14 4.96 -3.30 22.47
CA ARG A 14 6.19 -3.24 23.23
C ARG A 14 7.32 -2.76 22.34
N VAL A 15 8.31 -2.08 22.94
CA VAL A 15 9.49 -1.56 22.26
C VAL A 15 10.62 -2.57 22.40
N ALA A 16 11.36 -2.81 21.31
CA ALA A 16 12.54 -3.66 21.33
C ALA A 16 13.65 -3.04 22.23
N PRO A 17 14.60 -3.86 22.71
CA PRO A 17 15.79 -3.38 23.43
C PRO A 17 16.51 -2.21 22.75
N THR A 18 17.10 -1.32 23.55
CA THR A 18 17.77 -0.09 23.09
C THR A 18 18.83 -0.36 22.03
N ALA A 19 19.64 -1.41 22.18
CA ALA A 19 20.69 -1.76 21.23
C ALA A 19 20.14 -2.04 19.82
N ILE A 20 18.98 -2.71 19.71
CA ILE A 20 18.32 -2.96 18.42
C ILE A 20 17.83 -1.66 17.79
N ASN A 21 17.22 -0.78 18.61
CA ASN A 21 16.74 0.51 18.10
C ASN A 21 17.91 1.40 17.67
N GLN A 22 19.01 1.44 18.42
CA GLN A 22 20.21 2.19 18.05
C GLN A 22 20.81 1.70 16.73
N TRP A 23 20.92 0.38 16.56
CA TRP A 23 21.40 -0.21 15.31
C TRP A 23 20.49 0.17 14.13
N LEU A 24 19.17 0.01 14.27
CA LEU A 24 18.21 0.39 13.24
C LEU A 24 18.25 1.90 12.96
N SER A 25 18.39 2.73 13.99
CA SER A 25 18.48 4.18 13.83
C SER A 25 19.72 4.59 13.04
N GLY A 26 20.84 3.90 13.25
CA GLY A 26 22.04 4.06 12.43
C GLY A 26 21.78 3.66 10.97
N PHE A 27 21.18 2.49 10.73
CA PHE A 27 20.85 2.01 9.38
C PHE A 27 19.93 2.98 8.62
N PHE A 28 18.85 3.44 9.24
CA PHE A 28 17.89 4.37 8.61
C PHE A 28 18.31 5.84 8.69
N SER A 29 19.47 6.15 9.28
CA SER A 29 19.96 7.51 9.52
C SER A 29 18.91 8.41 10.20
N ARG A 30 18.11 7.83 11.11
CA ARG A 30 17.07 8.53 11.87
C ARG A 30 16.63 7.71 13.08
N ASP A 31 16.15 8.36 14.12
CA ASP A 31 15.57 7.66 15.26
C ASP A 31 14.36 6.81 14.86
N VAL A 32 14.49 5.50 15.00
CA VAL A 32 13.42 4.52 14.82
C VAL A 32 13.30 3.60 16.03
N GLN A 33 12.13 2.97 16.15
CA GLN A 33 11.89 1.95 17.17
C GLN A 33 11.26 0.73 16.52
N LEU A 34 11.88 -0.43 16.72
CA LEU A 34 11.22 -1.70 16.44
C LEU A 34 10.18 -1.97 17.53
N ARG A 35 8.96 -2.30 17.10
CA ARG A 35 7.85 -2.59 18.00
C ARG A 35 7.21 -3.92 17.66
N TRP A 36 6.74 -4.62 18.69
CA TRP A 36 6.00 -5.87 18.54
C TRP A 36 4.75 -5.85 19.40
N VAL A 37 3.69 -6.53 18.94
CA VAL A 37 2.34 -6.42 19.55
C VAL A 37 2.23 -7.05 20.95
N GLY A 38 3.27 -7.75 21.42
CA GLY A 38 3.19 -8.48 22.67
C GLY A 38 2.39 -9.80 22.53
N PRO A 39 2.29 -10.58 23.61
CA PRO A 39 1.49 -11.81 23.63
C PRO A 39 -0.02 -11.54 23.61
N GLN A 40 -0.44 -10.34 24.00
CA GLN A 40 -1.84 -9.93 24.03
C GLN A 40 -2.10 -8.87 22.96
N LEU A 41 -2.65 -9.29 21.84
CA LEU A 41 -2.99 -8.37 20.75
C LEU A 41 -4.19 -7.54 21.15
N THR A 42 -4.08 -6.20 21.08
CA THR A 42 -5.23 -5.30 21.31
C THR A 42 -5.83 -4.74 20.03
N ARG A 43 -5.15 -4.87 18.88
CA ARG A 43 -5.71 -4.48 17.58
C ARG A 43 -6.61 -5.60 17.05
N ARG A 44 -7.65 -5.19 16.33
CA ARG A 44 -8.67 -6.07 15.74
C ARG A 44 -8.86 -5.78 14.27
N VAL A 45 -9.31 -6.80 13.53
CA VAL A 45 -9.76 -6.65 12.16
C VAL A 45 -11.01 -5.77 12.14
N LYS A 46 -11.06 -4.79 11.23
CA LYS A 46 -12.22 -3.89 11.10
C LYS A 46 -13.46 -4.72 10.74
N ARG A 47 -14.58 -4.48 11.43
CA ARG A 47 -15.84 -5.27 11.32
C ARG A 47 -15.77 -6.71 11.85
N HIS A 48 -14.63 -7.15 12.39
CA HIS A 48 -14.45 -8.47 13.03
C HIS A 48 -13.73 -8.32 14.37
N ASN A 49 -14.43 -7.75 15.37
CA ASN A 49 -13.83 -7.36 16.66
C ASN A 49 -13.30 -8.53 17.51
N ALA A 50 -13.69 -9.77 17.20
CA ALA A 50 -13.16 -10.97 17.84
C ALA A 50 -11.79 -11.38 17.28
N VAL A 51 -11.43 -10.92 16.07
CA VAL A 51 -10.25 -11.40 15.34
C VAL A 51 -9.05 -10.50 15.64
N PRO A 52 -8.00 -11.02 16.30
CA PRO A 52 -6.81 -10.24 16.58
C PRO A 52 -6.02 -9.95 15.31
N LEU A 53 -5.42 -8.76 15.26
CA LEU A 53 -4.59 -8.33 14.13
C LEU A 53 -3.28 -7.73 14.65
N GLY A 54 -2.17 -8.09 14.00
CA GLY A 54 -0.85 -7.54 14.30
C GLY A 54 -0.63 -6.17 13.66
N PHE A 55 0.52 -5.99 13.02
CA PHE A 55 0.83 -4.80 12.21
C PHE A 55 0.34 -4.89 10.75
N ALA A 56 -0.24 -6.02 10.33
CA ALA A 56 -0.80 -6.21 9.00
C ALA A 56 -1.88 -5.16 8.64
N ASP A 57 -2.11 -4.91 7.35
CA ASP A 57 -2.93 -3.78 6.91
C ASP A 57 -4.40 -3.91 7.32
N GLY A 58 -5.05 -5.02 6.93
CA GLY A 58 -6.48 -5.22 7.16
C GLY A 58 -6.85 -6.59 7.72
N TYR A 59 -6.18 -7.66 7.27
CA TYR A 59 -6.54 -9.04 7.59
C TYR A 59 -5.30 -9.86 7.97
N PRO A 60 -5.48 -10.96 8.74
CA PRO A 60 -4.36 -11.77 9.22
C PRO A 60 -3.62 -12.53 8.10
N TYR A 61 -4.35 -12.96 7.06
CA TYR A 61 -3.79 -13.78 5.99
C TYR A 61 -4.21 -13.28 4.61
N LEU A 62 -3.31 -13.43 3.65
CA LEU A 62 -3.57 -13.24 2.23
C LEU A 62 -3.28 -14.55 1.48
N LEU A 63 -4.25 -14.99 0.69
CA LEU A 63 -4.13 -16.12 -0.24
C LEU A 63 -4.03 -15.64 -1.68
N THR A 64 -3.16 -16.27 -2.45
CA THR A 64 -2.97 -16.04 -3.90
C THR A 64 -2.84 -17.34 -4.64
N ASN A 65 -3.23 -17.35 -5.90
CA ASN A 65 -3.14 -18.50 -6.79
C ASN A 65 -1.98 -18.32 -7.79
N GLU A 66 -1.15 -19.35 -7.94
CA GLU A 66 -0.05 -19.36 -8.92
C GLU A 66 -0.55 -19.18 -10.37
N ALA A 67 -1.70 -19.76 -10.72
CA ALA A 67 -2.26 -19.63 -12.06
C ALA A 67 -2.67 -18.18 -12.36
N SER A 68 -3.22 -17.46 -11.37
CA SER A 68 -3.53 -16.03 -11.47
C SER A 68 -2.28 -15.17 -11.64
N LEU A 69 -1.19 -15.51 -10.95
CA LEU A 69 0.10 -14.85 -11.17
C LEU A 69 0.61 -15.09 -12.60
N ARG A 70 0.53 -16.33 -13.09
CA ARG A 70 0.96 -16.67 -14.46
C ARG A 70 0.15 -15.92 -15.51
N ASP A 71 -1.18 -15.83 -15.35
CA ASP A 71 -2.03 -15.03 -16.24
C ASP A 71 -1.64 -13.53 -16.21
N LEU A 72 -1.33 -13.00 -15.03
CA LEU A 72 -0.80 -11.63 -14.92
C LEU A 72 0.55 -11.46 -15.62
N GLN A 73 1.49 -12.40 -15.44
CA GLN A 73 2.80 -12.36 -16.07
C GLN A 73 2.72 -12.41 -17.60
N GLN A 74 1.72 -13.10 -18.17
CA GLN A 74 1.49 -13.12 -19.62
C GLN A 74 1.01 -11.76 -20.16
N ARG A 75 0.34 -10.97 -19.32
CA ARG A 75 -0.18 -9.64 -19.68
C ARG A 75 0.79 -8.51 -19.37
N CYS A 76 1.70 -8.72 -18.41
CA CYS A 76 2.59 -7.69 -17.89
C CYS A 76 3.95 -7.74 -18.61
N PRO A 77 4.42 -6.63 -19.22
CA PRO A 77 5.72 -6.59 -19.87
C PRO A 77 6.89 -6.62 -18.87
N ALA A 78 6.63 -6.32 -17.59
CA ALA A 78 7.63 -6.35 -16.54
C ALA A 78 7.70 -7.73 -15.87
N GLY A 79 8.86 -8.09 -15.33
CA GLY A 79 9.00 -9.29 -14.49
C GLY A 79 8.22 -9.12 -13.19
N VAL A 80 7.14 -9.89 -13.03
CA VAL A 80 6.29 -9.89 -11.83
C VAL A 80 6.59 -11.12 -10.98
N GLN A 81 6.80 -10.93 -9.68
CA GLN A 81 7.05 -11.98 -8.70
C GLN A 81 5.94 -12.03 -7.64
N MET A 82 5.70 -13.22 -7.07
CA MET A 82 4.62 -13.41 -6.08
C MET A 82 4.83 -12.55 -4.82
N GLU A 83 6.10 -12.35 -4.43
CA GLU A 83 6.54 -11.60 -3.26
C GLU A 83 6.10 -10.13 -3.30
N GLN A 84 5.87 -9.57 -4.49
CA GLN A 84 5.32 -8.21 -4.65
C GLN A 84 3.92 -8.08 -4.05
N PHE A 85 3.15 -9.17 -4.03
CA PHE A 85 1.80 -9.22 -3.47
C PHE A 85 1.78 -9.57 -1.98
N ARG A 86 2.90 -10.04 -1.43
CA ARG A 86 3.12 -10.40 -0.01
C ARG A 86 2.08 -11.39 0.54
N PRO A 87 1.75 -12.49 -0.17
CA PRO A 87 0.82 -13.48 0.35
C PRO A 87 1.43 -14.24 1.54
N ASN A 88 0.54 -14.82 2.34
CA ASN A 88 0.89 -15.82 3.34
C ASN A 88 0.73 -17.24 2.79
N LEU A 89 -0.26 -17.43 1.91
CA LEU A 89 -0.63 -18.71 1.34
C LEU A 89 -0.62 -18.60 -0.18
N VAL A 90 0.11 -19.51 -0.82
CA VAL A 90 0.14 -19.64 -2.28
C VAL A 90 -0.43 -21.00 -2.63
N VAL A 91 -1.47 -21.03 -3.45
CA VAL A 91 -2.14 -22.27 -3.89
C VAL A 91 -1.87 -22.53 -5.37
N SER A 92 -1.89 -23.80 -5.74
CA SER A 92 -1.69 -24.28 -7.11
C SER A 92 -2.71 -25.38 -7.42
N GLY A 93 -2.72 -25.86 -8.68
CA GLY A 93 -3.64 -26.93 -9.12
C GLY A 93 -5.05 -26.47 -9.50
N VAL A 94 -5.32 -25.16 -9.47
CA VAL A 94 -6.60 -24.53 -9.85
C VAL A 94 -6.40 -23.59 -11.02
N ALA A 95 -7.46 -23.31 -11.78
CA ALA A 95 -7.39 -22.38 -12.90
C ALA A 95 -7.20 -20.93 -12.41
N ALA A 96 -6.71 -20.07 -13.30
CA ALA A 96 -6.50 -18.66 -12.96
C ALA A 96 -7.82 -18.01 -12.53
N TRP A 97 -7.75 -17.22 -11.45
CA TRP A 97 -8.83 -16.42 -10.88
C TRP A 97 -9.97 -17.21 -10.21
N GLU A 98 -9.89 -18.55 -10.13
CA GLU A 98 -10.91 -19.35 -9.45
C GLU A 98 -11.09 -18.98 -7.97
N GLU A 99 -10.02 -18.48 -7.33
CA GLU A 99 -10.04 -18.04 -5.94
C GLU A 99 -11.02 -16.90 -5.67
N ASP A 100 -11.44 -16.14 -6.69
CA ASP A 100 -12.41 -15.06 -6.55
C ASP A 100 -13.81 -15.54 -6.17
N SER A 101 -14.11 -16.81 -6.43
CA SER A 101 -15.40 -17.42 -6.11
C SER A 101 -15.41 -18.14 -4.76
N TRP A 102 -14.26 -18.25 -4.08
CA TRP A 102 -14.19 -19.02 -2.84
C TRP A 102 -14.78 -18.23 -1.69
N LYS A 103 -15.54 -18.93 -0.83
CA LYS A 103 -16.16 -18.34 0.36
C LYS A 103 -15.61 -18.96 1.64
N VAL A 104 -15.44 -20.28 1.65
CA VAL A 104 -14.86 -21.02 2.77
C VAL A 104 -13.97 -22.11 2.20
N LEU A 105 -12.77 -22.25 2.75
CA LEU A 105 -11.81 -23.27 2.35
C LEU A 105 -11.14 -23.90 3.58
N ARG A 106 -10.63 -25.12 3.42
CA ARG A 106 -9.88 -25.86 4.44
C ARG A 106 -8.51 -26.22 3.89
N ILE A 107 -7.47 -26.02 4.69
CA ILE A 107 -6.10 -26.44 4.41
C ILE A 107 -5.63 -27.24 5.61
N GLY A 108 -5.33 -28.52 5.42
CA GLY A 108 -5.12 -29.45 6.53
C GLY A 108 -6.34 -29.45 7.48
N ASP A 109 -6.11 -29.12 8.75
CA ASP A 109 -7.17 -29.04 9.77
C ASP A 109 -7.71 -27.61 9.98
N VAL A 110 -7.20 -26.61 9.26
CA VAL A 110 -7.56 -25.20 9.47
C VAL A 110 -8.59 -24.75 8.44
N ILE A 111 -9.72 -24.24 8.93
CA ILE A 111 -10.78 -23.67 8.11
C ILE A 111 -10.60 -22.15 8.04
N PHE A 112 -10.70 -21.61 6.83
CA PHE A 112 -10.60 -20.18 6.54
C PHE A 112 -11.89 -19.65 5.93
N ASP A 113 -12.32 -18.49 6.42
CA ASP A 113 -13.30 -17.64 5.75
C ASP A 113 -12.59 -16.74 4.75
N VAL A 114 -13.06 -16.73 3.50
CA VAL A 114 -12.65 -15.77 2.48
C VAL A 114 -13.48 -14.51 2.66
N VAL A 115 -12.86 -13.45 3.17
CA VAL A 115 -13.60 -12.27 3.65
C VAL A 115 -13.86 -11.28 2.54
N LYS A 116 -12.83 -10.97 1.74
CA LYS A 116 -12.94 -10.09 0.57
C LYS A 116 -11.72 -10.18 -0.34
N PRO A 117 -11.88 -9.84 -1.63
CA PRO A 117 -10.76 -9.53 -2.51
C PRO A 117 -9.83 -8.50 -1.89
N CYS A 118 -8.55 -8.62 -2.19
CA CYS A 118 -7.53 -7.76 -1.63
C CYS A 118 -7.06 -6.72 -2.64
N SER A 119 -7.49 -5.48 -2.38
CA SER A 119 -7.14 -4.29 -3.16
C SER A 119 -5.64 -4.04 -3.09
N ARG A 120 -5.06 -3.84 -4.27
CA ARG A 120 -3.63 -3.65 -4.47
C ARG A 120 -3.31 -2.17 -4.55
N CYS A 121 -2.21 -1.81 -3.92
CA CYS A 121 -1.69 -0.45 -3.95
C CYS A 121 -0.31 -0.42 -4.59
N ILE A 122 0.27 0.78 -4.69
CA ILE A 122 1.59 0.99 -5.30
C ILE A 122 2.72 0.12 -4.72
N PHE A 123 2.58 -0.43 -3.51
CA PHE A 123 3.63 -1.30 -2.96
C PHE A 123 3.85 -2.57 -3.78
N THR A 124 2.88 -2.99 -4.59
CA THR A 124 3.10 -4.09 -5.55
C THR A 124 4.11 -3.71 -6.62
N THR A 125 4.37 -2.43 -6.88
CA THR A 125 5.32 -1.98 -7.91
C THR A 125 6.77 -1.94 -7.42
N VAL A 126 7.00 -2.19 -6.13
CA VAL A 126 8.35 -2.20 -5.55
C VAL A 126 8.99 -3.56 -5.79
N SER A 127 10.13 -3.58 -6.50
CA SER A 127 10.96 -4.78 -6.65
C SER A 127 11.46 -5.25 -5.28
N PRO A 128 11.21 -6.50 -4.88
CA PRO A 128 11.70 -7.03 -3.60
C PRO A 128 13.22 -7.06 -3.50
N GLU A 129 13.91 -7.28 -4.63
CA GLU A 129 15.37 -7.35 -4.69
C GLU A 129 16.01 -5.95 -4.62
N LYS A 130 15.46 -4.99 -5.37
CA LYS A 130 16.07 -3.65 -5.52
C LYS A 130 15.51 -2.61 -4.56
N GLY A 131 14.35 -2.87 -3.96
CA GLY A 131 13.65 -1.89 -3.10
C GLY A 131 13.14 -0.65 -3.86
N GLN A 132 13.12 -0.69 -5.20
CA GLN A 132 12.76 0.44 -6.06
C GLN A 132 11.43 0.16 -6.77
N LYS A 133 10.64 1.22 -6.97
CA LYS A 133 9.40 1.15 -7.74
C LYS A 133 9.70 0.97 -9.23
N HIS A 134 8.86 0.22 -9.91
CA HIS A 134 8.89 0.15 -11.36
C HIS A 134 8.52 1.52 -11.95
N PRO A 135 9.31 2.08 -12.89
CA PRO A 135 9.07 3.42 -13.47
C PRO A 135 7.67 3.57 -14.08
N SER A 136 7.18 2.52 -14.74
CA SER A 136 5.84 2.50 -15.36
C SER A 136 4.70 2.07 -14.41
N GLY A 137 4.97 1.90 -13.11
CA GLY A 137 3.94 1.48 -12.15
C GLY A 137 3.47 0.02 -12.27
N GLU A 138 4.27 -0.85 -12.89
CA GLU A 138 3.95 -2.28 -13.00
C GLU A 138 4.20 -3.05 -11.70
N PRO A 139 3.40 -4.09 -11.38
CA PRO A 139 2.32 -4.68 -12.18
C PRO A 139 0.95 -4.02 -11.98
N LEU A 140 0.87 -2.94 -11.20
CA LEU A 140 -0.41 -2.32 -10.86
C LEU A 140 -1.09 -1.73 -12.10
N ALA A 141 -0.32 -1.14 -13.02
CA ALA A 141 -0.83 -0.64 -14.30
C ALA A 141 -1.47 -1.76 -15.14
N THR A 142 -0.79 -2.91 -15.28
CA THR A 142 -1.37 -4.08 -15.97
C THR A 142 -2.64 -4.57 -15.26
N LEU A 143 -2.65 -4.66 -13.93
CA LEU A 143 -3.84 -5.08 -13.17
C LEU A 143 -5.02 -4.11 -13.40
N GLN A 144 -4.80 -2.80 -13.46
CA GLN A 144 -5.85 -1.82 -13.74
C GLN A 144 -6.56 -2.04 -15.08
N ALA A 145 -5.89 -2.67 -16.05
CA ALA A 145 -6.48 -2.93 -17.36
C ALA A 145 -7.50 -4.08 -17.37
N PHE A 146 -7.62 -4.89 -16.31
CA PHE A 146 -8.58 -6.02 -16.30
C PHE A 146 -9.06 -6.50 -14.93
N ARG A 147 -8.42 -6.06 -13.84
CA ARG A 147 -8.71 -6.45 -12.45
C ARG A 147 -9.34 -5.32 -11.63
N THR A 148 -9.93 -4.34 -12.30
CA THR A 148 -10.65 -3.26 -11.63
C THR A 148 -12.07 -3.70 -11.36
N ALA A 149 -12.42 -3.71 -10.09
CA ALA A 149 -13.73 -4.05 -9.59
C ALA A 149 -14.78 -3.03 -10.07
N GLN A 150 -15.85 -3.50 -10.71
CA GLN A 150 -16.87 -2.63 -11.28
C GLN A 150 -17.75 -1.92 -10.23
N ASP A 151 -17.83 -2.47 -9.02
CA ASP A 151 -18.67 -1.94 -7.95
C ASP A 151 -18.02 -0.80 -7.15
N ASN A 152 -16.69 -0.78 -7.05
CA ASN A 152 -15.98 0.16 -6.20
C ASN A 152 -14.65 0.70 -6.77
N GLY A 153 -14.22 0.23 -7.94
CA GLY A 153 -12.98 0.69 -8.60
C GLY A 153 -11.69 0.16 -7.99
N ASP A 154 -11.73 -0.74 -6.99
CA ASP A 154 -10.53 -1.35 -6.43
C ASP A 154 -9.85 -2.25 -7.46
N VAL A 155 -8.51 -2.24 -7.48
CA VAL A 155 -7.71 -3.13 -8.32
C VAL A 155 -7.33 -4.36 -7.49
N ASP A 156 -7.94 -5.51 -7.74
CA ASP A 156 -7.85 -6.65 -6.83
C ASP A 156 -6.95 -7.78 -7.34
N PHE A 157 -6.13 -8.34 -6.44
CA PHE A 157 -5.36 -9.56 -6.67
C PHE A 157 -5.23 -10.34 -5.36
N GLY A 158 -5.61 -11.62 -5.33
CA GLY A 158 -5.63 -12.45 -4.13
C GLY A 158 -6.77 -12.12 -3.15
N GLN A 159 -6.92 -12.97 -2.13
CA GLN A 159 -8.07 -13.01 -1.22
C GLN A 159 -7.64 -12.87 0.24
N ASN A 160 -8.29 -11.98 0.99
CA ASN A 160 -8.05 -11.82 2.42
C ASN A 160 -8.81 -12.90 3.21
N LEU A 161 -8.11 -13.57 4.14
CA LEU A 161 -8.67 -14.67 4.92
C LEU A 161 -8.67 -14.42 6.42
N ILE A 162 -9.60 -15.07 7.12
CA ILE A 162 -9.63 -15.22 8.57
C ILE A 162 -9.72 -16.72 8.90
N ALA A 163 -8.85 -17.21 9.79
CA ALA A 163 -8.93 -18.59 10.27
C ALA A 163 -10.03 -18.72 11.34
N ARG A 164 -10.87 -19.75 11.23
CA ARG A 164 -11.92 -20.08 12.23
C ARG A 164 -11.36 -20.82 13.44
N ASN A 165 -10.31 -21.58 13.24
CA ASN A 165 -9.64 -22.38 14.26
C ASN A 165 -8.13 -22.25 14.13
N SER A 166 -7.40 -22.84 15.07
CA SER A 166 -5.94 -22.93 15.06
C SER A 166 -5.51 -24.35 14.71
N GLY A 167 -4.36 -24.48 14.06
CA GLY A 167 -3.79 -25.74 13.63
C GLY A 167 -2.47 -25.51 12.89
N VAL A 168 -1.86 -26.60 12.43
CA VAL A 168 -0.65 -26.55 11.61
C VAL A 168 -1.03 -26.88 10.18
N ILE A 169 -0.61 -26.02 9.26
CA ILE A 169 -0.68 -26.26 7.82
C ILE A 169 0.75 -26.36 7.27
N ARG A 170 0.93 -27.12 6.19
CA ARG A 170 2.23 -27.36 5.55
C ARG A 170 2.14 -27.17 4.05
N VAL A 171 3.28 -26.88 3.44
CA VAL A 171 3.41 -26.93 1.98
C VAL A 171 3.11 -28.35 1.53
N GLY A 172 2.22 -28.48 0.54
CA GLY A 172 1.73 -29.76 0.03
C GLY A 172 0.42 -30.24 0.65
N ASP A 173 -0.10 -29.56 1.68
CA ASP A 173 -1.45 -29.84 2.18
C ASP A 173 -2.50 -29.55 1.10
N GLU A 174 -3.50 -30.42 1.00
CA GLU A 174 -4.63 -30.24 0.08
C GLU A 174 -5.52 -29.06 0.51
N VAL A 175 -6.00 -28.32 -0.50
CA VAL A 175 -6.94 -27.22 -0.32
C VAL A 175 -8.33 -27.69 -0.73
N GLU A 176 -9.23 -27.83 0.24
CA GLU A 176 -10.62 -28.21 -0.01
C GLU A 176 -11.52 -26.97 0.02
N ILE A 177 -12.31 -26.76 -1.04
CA ILE A 177 -13.27 -25.65 -1.11
C ILE A 177 -14.60 -26.10 -0.51
N LEU A 178 -14.94 -25.58 0.67
CA LEU A 178 -16.13 -25.96 1.43
C LEU A 178 -17.37 -25.16 1.03
N ALA A 179 -17.19 -23.94 0.54
CA ALA A 179 -18.28 -23.11 0.02
C ALA A 179 -17.77 -22.09 -0.99
N THR A 180 -18.62 -21.76 -1.96
CA THR A 180 -18.38 -20.73 -2.96
C THR A 180 -19.39 -19.59 -2.86
N ALA A 181 -19.09 -18.49 -3.53
CA ALA A 181 -19.94 -17.33 -3.75
C ALA A 181 -19.71 -16.81 -5.17
N PRO A 182 -20.63 -16.01 -5.72
CA PRO A 182 -20.39 -15.33 -6.98
C PRO A 182 -19.12 -14.48 -6.91
N ALA A 183 -18.23 -14.65 -7.89
CA ALA A 183 -17.06 -13.82 -8.03
C ALA A 183 -17.45 -12.37 -8.32
N LYS A 184 -16.60 -11.44 -7.91
CA LYS A 184 -16.76 -10.02 -8.23
C LYS A 184 -16.59 -9.79 -9.73
N ALA A 185 -17.37 -8.87 -10.29
CA ALA A 185 -17.22 -8.46 -11.68
C ALA A 185 -16.02 -7.51 -11.82
N TYR A 186 -15.11 -7.85 -12.74
CA TYR A 186 -13.93 -7.04 -13.05
C TYR A 186 -13.98 -6.52 -14.49
N GLY A 187 -13.29 -5.41 -14.73
CA GLY A 187 -13.11 -4.85 -16.06
C GLY A 187 -11.87 -3.99 -16.15
N ALA A 188 -11.68 -3.38 -17.32
CA ALA A 188 -10.65 -2.39 -17.54
C ALA A 188 -11.05 -1.06 -16.90
N THR A 189 -10.12 -0.43 -16.19
CA THR A 189 -10.24 0.98 -15.83
C THR A 189 -10.02 1.85 -17.08
N THR A 190 -10.96 2.75 -17.38
CA THR A 190 -10.75 3.86 -18.33
C THR A 190 -10.16 5.11 -17.65
N LEU A 191 -10.12 5.13 -16.32
CA LEU A 191 -9.55 6.20 -15.51
C LEU A 191 -8.03 6.01 -15.36
N ASP A 192 -7.29 6.50 -16.36
CA ASP A 192 -5.94 6.96 -16.08
C ASP A 192 -6.06 8.18 -15.13
N ASP A 193 -5.81 7.92 -13.85
CA ASP A 193 -5.76 8.95 -12.81
C ASP A 193 -4.43 9.70 -12.82
N SER A 194 -3.46 9.21 -13.61
CA SER A 194 -2.23 9.93 -13.93
C SER A 194 -2.59 11.19 -14.68
N VAL A 195 -2.08 12.33 -14.22
CA VAL A 195 -2.10 13.54 -15.02
C VAL A 195 -0.76 13.62 -15.72
N THR A 196 -0.75 13.75 -17.04
CA THR A 196 0.49 14.03 -17.79
C THR A 196 1.08 15.32 -17.23
N PRO A 197 2.27 15.30 -16.61
CA PRO A 197 2.83 16.52 -16.04
C PRO A 197 3.09 17.51 -17.17
N GLU A 198 2.58 18.74 -17.05
CA GLU A 198 2.96 19.82 -17.96
C GLU A 198 4.49 20.02 -17.85
N LYS A 199 5.20 19.80 -18.97
CA LYS A 199 6.64 20.04 -19.02
C LYS A 199 6.88 21.55 -19.01
N HIS A 200 7.21 22.07 -17.84
CA HIS A 200 7.70 23.44 -17.70
C HIS A 200 9.22 23.48 -17.88
N PRO A 201 9.77 24.58 -18.41
CA PRO A 201 11.22 24.82 -18.38
C PRO A 201 11.73 24.73 -16.94
N ASP A 202 12.92 24.18 -16.75
CA ASP A 202 13.58 24.10 -15.45
C ASP A 202 13.62 25.47 -14.80
N GLY A 203 13.01 25.58 -13.63
CA GLY A 203 12.86 26.83 -12.91
C GLY A 203 12.97 26.62 -11.41
N SER A 204 13.66 27.54 -10.74
CA SER A 204 13.68 27.61 -9.28
C SER A 204 12.38 28.21 -8.77
N VAL A 205 11.87 27.69 -7.66
CA VAL A 205 10.74 28.27 -6.94
C VAL A 205 11.11 28.49 -5.47
N THR A 206 10.49 29.47 -4.84
CA THR A 206 10.63 29.68 -3.39
C THR A 206 9.61 28.81 -2.66
N ILE A 207 10.05 28.02 -1.68
CA ILE A 207 9.16 27.20 -0.85
C ILE A 207 9.28 27.68 0.59
N ASP A 208 8.16 28.11 1.17
CA ASP A 208 8.00 28.42 2.60
C ASP A 208 7.26 27.28 3.28
N TRP A 209 7.94 26.63 4.22
CA TRP A 209 7.37 25.65 5.13
C TRP A 209 7.35 26.23 6.56
N GLN A 210 6.18 26.63 7.03
CA GLN A 210 5.98 27.13 8.41
C GLN A 210 6.97 28.25 8.82
N GLY A 211 7.30 29.15 7.89
CA GLY A 211 8.24 30.26 8.09
C GLY A 211 9.70 29.92 7.77
N GLN A 212 10.01 28.67 7.41
CA GLN A 212 11.32 28.28 6.89
C GLN A 212 11.29 28.32 5.36
N THR A 213 12.00 29.29 4.78
CA THR A 213 12.09 29.46 3.33
C THR A 213 13.34 28.79 2.75
N PHE A 214 13.19 28.11 1.62
CA PHE A 214 14.30 27.56 0.86
C PHE A 214 14.04 27.61 -0.66
N CYS A 215 15.12 27.44 -1.44
CA CYS A 215 15.04 27.38 -2.90
C CYS A 215 14.75 25.94 -3.35
N GLY A 216 13.58 25.74 -3.95
CA GLY A 216 13.15 24.51 -4.60
C GLY A 216 13.15 24.62 -6.12
N ASN A 217 12.52 23.67 -6.80
CA ASN A 217 12.36 23.63 -8.25
C ASN A 217 10.99 23.11 -8.68
N ASN A 218 10.68 23.29 -9.96
CA ASN A 218 9.46 22.82 -10.62
C ASN A 218 9.59 21.46 -11.31
N GLN A 219 10.57 20.64 -10.92
CA GLN A 219 10.84 19.32 -11.52
C GLN A 219 10.65 18.16 -10.54
N GLN A 220 10.90 18.39 -9.24
CA GLN A 220 10.84 17.38 -8.19
C GLN A 220 9.53 17.46 -7.40
N VAL A 221 9.06 16.33 -6.89
CA VAL A 221 7.90 16.31 -5.99
C VAL A 221 8.22 17.01 -4.67
N LEU A 222 7.23 17.71 -4.14
CA LEU A 222 7.36 18.55 -2.95
C LEU A 222 7.87 17.76 -1.73
N LEU A 223 7.46 16.49 -1.57
CA LEU A 223 7.94 15.65 -0.47
C LEU A 223 9.47 15.50 -0.47
N GLU A 224 10.10 15.26 -1.62
CA GLU A 224 11.55 15.09 -1.71
C GLU A 224 12.28 16.40 -1.43
N GLN A 225 11.75 17.51 -1.93
CA GLN A 225 12.32 18.84 -1.68
C GLN A 225 12.27 19.21 -0.19
N LEU A 226 11.16 18.90 0.50
CA LEU A 226 11.04 19.07 1.95
C LEU A 226 12.04 18.17 2.71
N GLU A 227 12.17 16.90 2.31
CA GLU A 227 13.10 15.96 2.94
C GLU A 227 14.56 16.39 2.81
N ASN A 228 14.95 16.94 1.66
CA ASN A 228 16.30 17.47 1.42
C ASN A 228 16.64 18.65 2.34
N GLN A 229 15.63 19.36 2.85
CA GLN A 229 15.78 20.43 3.85
C GLN A 229 15.64 19.93 5.29
N GLY A 230 15.55 18.61 5.49
CA GLY A 230 15.36 17.99 6.80
C GLY A 230 13.92 18.06 7.33
N ILE A 231 12.96 18.59 6.54
CA ILE A 231 11.55 18.68 6.91
C ILE A 231 10.88 17.32 6.68
N ARG A 232 10.29 16.76 7.72
CA ARG A 232 9.74 15.40 7.71
C ARG A 232 8.22 15.39 7.71
N ILE A 233 7.64 15.14 6.55
CA ILE A 233 6.21 14.88 6.41
C ILE A 233 5.97 13.37 6.57
N PRO A 234 4.98 12.93 7.36
CA PRO A 234 4.60 11.51 7.38
C PRO A 234 4.20 11.04 5.99
N TYR A 235 4.77 9.95 5.49
CA TYR A 235 4.35 9.35 4.21
C TYR A 235 4.32 7.83 4.32
N SER A 236 3.60 7.19 3.39
CA SER A 236 3.57 5.74 3.26
C SER A 236 3.87 5.35 1.82
N CYS A 237 3.00 5.70 0.87
CA CYS A 237 3.08 5.16 -0.49
C CYS A 237 4.01 5.92 -1.46
N ARG A 238 4.32 7.21 -1.21
CA ARG A 238 4.98 8.13 -2.16
C ARG A 238 4.41 8.10 -3.60
N ALA A 239 3.10 7.97 -3.73
CA ALA A 239 2.44 7.75 -5.02
C ALA A 239 1.07 8.42 -5.11
N GLY A 240 0.77 9.35 -4.20
CA GLY A 240 -0.47 10.11 -4.22
C GLY A 240 -1.75 9.35 -3.88
N ILE A 241 -1.69 8.13 -3.32
CA ILE A 241 -2.90 7.31 -3.06
C ILE A 241 -3.20 7.16 -1.56
N CYS A 242 -2.19 6.98 -0.70
CA CYS A 242 -2.43 6.65 0.71
C CYS A 242 -2.91 7.81 1.59
N GLY A 243 -2.82 9.06 1.10
CA GLY A 243 -3.17 10.26 1.86
C GLY A 243 -2.28 10.61 3.06
N CYS A 244 -1.26 9.80 3.39
CA CYS A 244 -0.40 10.04 4.56
C CYS A 244 0.43 11.32 4.45
N CYS A 245 0.89 11.65 3.23
CA CYS A 245 1.73 12.82 2.91
C CYS A 245 0.94 14.12 2.76
N ARG A 246 -0.29 14.16 3.29
CA ARG A 246 -1.19 15.30 3.18
C ARG A 246 -0.66 16.47 4.00
N ILE A 247 -0.63 17.63 3.38
CA ILE A 247 -0.27 18.93 3.94
C ILE A 247 -1.23 19.98 3.39
N ARG A 248 -1.24 21.19 3.93
CA ARG A 248 -2.08 22.28 3.43
C ARG A 248 -1.27 23.25 2.57
N LEU A 249 -1.84 23.59 1.42
CA LEU A 249 -1.34 24.64 0.53
C LEU A 249 -2.03 25.96 0.91
N LEU A 250 -1.26 26.91 1.43
CA LEU A 250 -1.78 28.22 1.84
C LEU A 250 -1.74 29.23 0.70
N GLU A 251 -0.64 29.24 -0.06
CA GLU A 251 -0.44 30.13 -1.22
C GLU A 251 0.38 29.39 -2.29
N GLY A 252 0.16 29.76 -3.55
CA GLY A 252 0.86 29.20 -4.71
C GLY A 252 0.07 28.12 -5.45
N GLU A 253 0.70 27.56 -6.48
CA GLU A 253 0.13 26.54 -7.36
C GLU A 253 1.08 25.34 -7.45
N VAL A 254 0.49 24.15 -7.49
CA VAL A 254 1.22 22.89 -7.73
C VAL A 254 0.63 22.16 -8.93
N SER A 255 1.49 21.45 -9.65
CA SER A 255 1.12 20.51 -10.69
C SER A 255 0.97 19.11 -10.08
N PRO A 256 -0.24 18.55 -9.99
CA PRO A 256 -0.45 17.21 -9.45
C PRO A 256 -0.05 16.14 -10.47
N LEU A 257 0.62 15.08 -10.01
CA LEU A 257 0.90 13.87 -10.79
C LEU A 257 -0.32 12.94 -10.85
N LYS A 258 -1.28 13.13 -9.95
CA LYS A 258 -2.55 12.37 -9.88
C LYS A 258 -3.70 13.27 -9.50
N LYS A 259 -4.88 13.02 -10.07
CA LYS A 259 -6.10 13.81 -9.74
C LYS A 259 -6.40 13.81 -8.24
N SER A 260 -6.26 12.66 -7.59
CA SER A 260 -6.45 12.47 -6.14
C SER A 260 -5.40 13.15 -5.25
N ALA A 261 -4.37 13.77 -5.82
CA ALA A 261 -3.37 14.49 -5.06
C ALA A 261 -3.85 15.86 -4.55
N MET A 262 -4.93 16.40 -5.11
CA MET A 262 -5.54 17.67 -4.70
C MET A 262 -6.83 17.39 -3.91
N GLY A 263 -6.96 17.99 -2.73
CA GLY A 263 -8.19 17.99 -1.96
C GLY A 263 -8.99 19.28 -2.17
N ASP A 264 -10.30 19.21 -2.04
CA ASP A 264 -11.21 20.36 -2.20
C ASP A 264 -11.10 21.40 -1.05
N ASP A 265 -10.41 21.05 0.03
CA ASP A 265 -10.21 21.86 1.23
C ASP A 265 -8.88 22.65 1.24
N GLY A 266 -8.19 22.68 0.09
CA GLY A 266 -6.85 23.28 -0.04
C GLY A 266 -5.73 22.39 0.50
N THR A 267 -6.00 21.12 0.80
CA THR A 267 -4.95 20.15 1.10
C THR A 267 -4.38 19.50 -0.16
N ILE A 268 -3.10 19.16 -0.11
CA ILE A 268 -2.39 18.50 -1.20
C ILE A 268 -1.58 17.30 -0.69
N LEU A 269 -1.34 16.33 -1.55
CA LEU A 269 -0.44 15.21 -1.28
C LEU A 269 0.97 15.58 -1.75
N SER A 270 1.82 16.04 -0.82
CA SER A 270 3.21 16.47 -1.10
C SER A 270 4.02 15.47 -1.92
N CYS A 271 3.72 14.18 -1.81
CA CYS A 271 4.37 13.09 -2.52
C CYS A 271 3.89 12.87 -3.97
N SER A 272 2.99 13.71 -4.46
CA SER A 272 2.40 13.62 -5.79
C SER A 272 2.08 15.01 -6.37
N CYS A 273 2.72 16.06 -5.87
CA CYS A 273 2.57 17.44 -6.31
C CYS A 273 3.95 18.04 -6.55
N VAL A 274 4.13 18.67 -7.71
CA VAL A 274 5.35 19.40 -8.10
C VAL A 274 5.05 20.91 -8.01
N PRO A 275 5.90 21.74 -7.40
CA PRO A 275 5.67 23.19 -7.37
C PRO A 275 5.59 23.81 -8.77
N LYS A 276 4.61 24.68 -9.00
CA LYS A 276 4.48 25.48 -10.23
C LYS A 276 4.89 26.93 -10.00
N THR A 277 4.57 27.47 -8.83
CA THR A 277 4.92 28.82 -8.39
C THR A 277 5.56 28.79 -7.01
N ALA A 278 5.87 29.96 -6.43
CA ALA A 278 6.29 30.05 -5.04
C ALA A 278 5.17 29.56 -4.11
N LEU A 279 5.53 28.73 -3.12
CA LEU A 279 4.58 28.05 -2.26
C LEU A 279 4.69 28.52 -0.81
N ARG A 280 3.54 28.62 -0.13
CA ARG A 280 3.47 28.67 1.34
C ARG A 280 2.68 27.47 1.85
N LEU A 281 3.26 26.72 2.79
CA LEU A 281 2.79 25.41 3.21
C LEU A 281 2.72 25.28 4.73
N GLU A 282 1.74 24.51 5.20
CA GLU A 282 1.64 24.08 6.60
C GLU A 282 1.22 22.61 6.70
N ASN A 283 1.27 22.06 7.92
CA ASN A 283 1.04 20.64 8.19
C ASN A 283 -0.42 20.32 8.51
#